data_AF-A0A518BWP7-F1
#
_entry.id   AF-A0A518BWP7-F1
#
_cell.length_a   1.000
_cell.length_b   1.000
_cell.length_c   1.000
_cell.angle_alpha   90.00
_cell.angle_beta   90.00
_cell.angle_gamma   90.00
#
_symmetry.space_group_name_H-M   'P 1'
#
loop_
_entity.id
_entity.type
_entity.pdbx_description
1 polymer ?
#
loop_
_entity_poly.entity_id
_entity_poly.type
_entity_poly.pdbx_seq_one_letter_code
_entity_poly.pdbx_strand_id
1 'polypeptide(L)'
;MKLEQRRIAGWWLWVSVLWVTAVVSVGCSTNPATGRAQLNILSESEEISLGREAAPGFLEQYGGSLPDEQIVAHVRQLGQQLAAVSERSQLPWEFHVVDSSVINAFALPGGKVFISRGLLERMTNEAQLAGVLGHEVGHVTAQHIGQQMTQAMGIQIGLIAAGIAIDQATDDAWLATLGLVGGELGAGMYLLKYGRDQEHQADELGLRYMTRLGYDPLGQVQVMRILKDASGGGGGIEMLSTHPLPESRIERLVEMIAERYPGSETSAYGFGEARFRREVLDRLEALPPARHPAKGAAAWLPAGLCACGGVHAAGGG
;
A
#
# COMPACT_ATOMS: atom_id res chain seq x y z
N MET A 1 -43.02 -0.85 36.24
CA MET A 1 -41.76 -0.06 36.37
C MET A 1 -40.47 -0.88 36.46
N LYS A 2 -40.02 -1.43 37.61
CA LYS A 2 -38.68 -2.10 37.68
C LYS A 2 -38.53 -3.35 36.80
N LEU A 3 -39.61 -4.10 36.56
CA LEU A 3 -39.62 -5.28 35.68
C LEU A 3 -39.61 -4.92 34.18
N GLU A 4 -40.25 -3.81 33.80
CA GLU A 4 -40.20 -3.29 32.42
C GLU A 4 -38.82 -2.75 32.07
N GLN A 5 -38.19 -1.99 32.96
CA GLN A 5 -36.82 -1.48 32.73
C GLN A 5 -35.80 -2.61 32.54
N ARG A 6 -35.94 -3.73 33.27
CA ARG A 6 -35.08 -4.92 33.10
C ARG A 6 -35.33 -5.65 31.77
N ARG A 7 -36.59 -5.71 31.31
CA ARG A 7 -36.93 -6.29 29.99
C ARG A 7 -36.40 -5.43 28.84
N ILE A 8 -36.53 -4.10 28.96
CA ILE A 8 -36.01 -3.15 27.98
C ILE A 8 -34.48 -3.21 27.93
N ALA A 9 -33.79 -3.19 29.08
CA ALA A 9 -32.32 -3.31 29.14
C ALA A 9 -31.81 -4.65 28.58
N GLY A 10 -32.52 -5.76 28.85
CA GLY A 10 -32.20 -7.06 28.25
C GLY A 10 -32.40 -7.06 26.73
N TRP A 11 -33.47 -6.42 26.24
CA TRP A 11 -33.75 -6.31 24.81
C TRP A 11 -32.69 -5.49 24.07
N TRP A 12 -32.23 -4.37 24.64
CA TRP A 12 -31.11 -3.60 24.11
C TRP A 12 -29.81 -4.40 24.09
N LEU A 13 -29.52 -5.19 25.14
CA LEU A 13 -28.33 -6.05 25.16
C LEU A 13 -28.35 -7.09 24.03
N TRP A 14 -29.51 -7.70 23.77
CA TRP A 14 -29.66 -8.67 22.67
C TRP A 14 -29.60 -8.01 21.28
N VAL A 15 -30.16 -6.81 21.11
CA VAL A 15 -30.05 -6.04 19.86
C VAL A 15 -28.60 -5.63 19.60
N SER A 16 -27.86 -5.19 20.62
CA SER A 16 -26.43 -4.87 20.51
C SER A 16 -25.58 -6.09 20.17
N VAL A 17 -25.84 -7.24 20.80
CA VAL A 17 -25.14 -8.50 20.50
C VAL A 17 -25.45 -8.95 19.07
N LEU A 18 -26.71 -8.90 18.62
CA LEU A 18 -27.11 -9.24 17.26
C LEU A 18 -26.46 -8.34 16.21
N TRP A 19 -26.39 -7.03 16.47
CA TRP A 19 -25.70 -6.06 15.61
C TRP A 19 -24.18 -6.30 15.53
N VAL A 20 -23.52 -6.54 16.66
CA VAL A 20 -22.08 -6.86 16.69
C VAL A 20 -21.80 -8.17 15.93
N THR A 21 -22.63 -9.21 16.08
CA THR A 21 -22.48 -10.44 15.30
C THR A 21 -22.74 -10.26 13.81
N ALA A 22 -23.66 -9.36 13.41
CA ALA A 22 -23.93 -9.05 12.01
C ALA A 22 -22.79 -8.26 11.35
N VAL A 23 -22.13 -7.36 12.08
CA VAL A 23 -20.96 -6.61 11.57
C VAL A 23 -19.73 -7.51 11.41
N VAL A 24 -19.49 -8.44 12.36
CA VAL A 24 -18.36 -9.38 12.30
C VAL A 24 -18.48 -10.38 11.13
N SER A 25 -19.69 -10.69 10.67
CA SER A 25 -19.90 -11.65 9.58
C SER A 25 -19.70 -11.07 8.18
N VAL A 26 -19.74 -9.74 8.01
CA VAL A 26 -19.56 -9.07 6.71
C VAL A 26 -18.09 -8.74 6.39
N GLY A 27 -17.22 -8.65 7.41
CA GLY A 27 -15.81 -8.29 7.23
C GLY A 27 -14.85 -9.45 6.94
N CYS A 28 -15.32 -10.71 6.92
CA CYS A 28 -14.45 -11.86 6.65
C CYS A 28 -14.33 -12.11 5.14
N SER A 29 -13.12 -11.95 4.60
CA SER A 29 -12.76 -12.27 3.21
C SER A 29 -11.72 -13.39 3.17
N THR A 30 -11.57 -14.04 2.01
CA THR A 30 -10.49 -15.03 1.81
C THR A 30 -9.30 -14.33 1.18
N ASN A 31 -8.14 -14.41 1.81
CA ASN A 31 -6.88 -13.90 1.29
C ASN A 31 -6.52 -14.65 -0.02
N PRO A 32 -6.47 -13.97 -1.18
CA PRO A 32 -6.22 -14.65 -2.46
C PRO A 32 -4.86 -15.35 -2.53
N ALA A 33 -3.85 -14.83 -1.83
CA ALA A 33 -2.49 -15.39 -1.84
C ALA A 33 -2.32 -16.64 -0.97
N THR A 34 -3.10 -16.77 0.12
CA THR A 34 -2.93 -17.87 1.11
C THR A 34 -4.12 -18.80 1.23
N GLY A 35 -5.29 -18.40 0.71
CA GLY A 35 -6.57 -19.12 0.91
C GLY A 35 -7.11 -19.06 2.34
N ARG A 36 -6.48 -18.28 3.24
CA ARG A 36 -6.92 -18.16 4.64
C ARG A 36 -8.00 -17.08 4.77
N ALA A 37 -8.94 -17.29 5.70
CA ALA A 37 -9.87 -16.25 6.09
C ALA A 37 -9.12 -15.11 6.80
N GLN A 38 -9.48 -13.88 6.48
CA GLN A 38 -8.95 -12.66 7.08
C GLN A 38 -10.07 -11.64 7.26
N LEU A 39 -9.92 -10.76 8.25
CA LEU A 39 -10.78 -9.60 8.36
C LEU A 39 -10.28 -8.53 7.37
N ASN A 40 -11.10 -8.22 6.36
CA ASN A 40 -10.90 -7.09 5.47
C ASN A 40 -12.24 -6.38 5.31
N ILE A 41 -12.30 -5.13 5.78
CA ILE A 41 -13.51 -4.31 5.72
C ILE A 41 -13.78 -3.75 4.32
N LEU A 42 -12.80 -3.81 3.42
CA LEU A 42 -12.96 -3.32 2.05
C LEU A 42 -13.35 -4.46 1.10
N SER A 43 -14.40 -4.23 0.32
CA SER A 43 -14.68 -5.00 -0.88
C SER A 43 -13.66 -4.70 -1.98
N GLU A 44 -13.52 -5.60 -2.96
CA GLU A 44 -12.64 -5.38 -4.11
C GLU A 44 -13.03 -4.13 -4.92
N SER A 45 -14.34 -3.85 -5.06
CA SER A 45 -14.81 -2.63 -5.73
C SER A 45 -14.42 -1.36 -4.98
N GLU A 46 -14.43 -1.38 -3.65
CA GLU A 46 -13.98 -0.25 -2.82
C GLU A 46 -12.47 -0.09 -2.91
N GLU A 47 -11.70 -1.19 -2.87
CA GLU A 47 -10.25 -1.16 -3.12
C GLU A 47 -9.94 -0.49 -4.48
N ILE A 48 -10.67 -0.86 -5.54
CA ILE A 48 -10.51 -0.27 -6.88
C ILE A 48 -10.87 1.22 -6.90
N SER A 49 -11.97 1.62 -6.25
CA SER A 49 -12.38 3.03 -6.23
C SER A 49 -11.36 3.89 -5.48
N LEU A 50 -10.96 3.46 -4.29
CA LEU A 50 -9.99 4.16 -3.45
C LEU A 50 -8.65 4.34 -4.17
N GLY A 51 -8.13 3.29 -4.80
CA GLY A 51 -6.89 3.38 -5.57
C GLY A 51 -6.98 4.35 -6.74
N ARG A 52 -8.10 4.31 -7.48
CA ARG A 52 -8.35 5.21 -8.62
C ARG A 52 -8.46 6.67 -8.20
N GLU A 53 -9.11 6.94 -7.06
CA GLU A 53 -9.28 8.30 -6.53
C GLU A 53 -7.97 8.86 -5.95
N ALA A 54 -7.15 8.03 -5.31
CA ALA A 54 -5.89 8.45 -4.71
C ALA A 54 -4.73 8.62 -5.72
N ALA A 55 -4.73 7.86 -6.83
CA ALA A 55 -3.60 7.83 -7.77
C ALA A 55 -3.17 9.20 -8.34
N PRO A 56 -4.07 10.13 -8.75
CA PRO A 56 -3.67 11.42 -9.28
C PRO A 56 -2.91 12.29 -8.26
N GLY A 57 -3.38 12.34 -7.01
CA GLY A 57 -2.71 13.11 -5.95
C GLY A 57 -1.31 12.58 -5.65
N PHE A 58 -1.13 11.27 -5.75
CA PHE A 58 0.18 10.63 -5.65
C PHE A 58 1.13 10.98 -6.77
N LEU A 59 0.66 10.92 -8.02
CA LEU A 59 1.47 11.34 -9.15
C LEU A 59 1.95 12.78 -8.94
N GLU A 60 1.06 13.68 -8.52
CA GLU A 60 1.42 15.07 -8.24
C GLU A 60 2.44 15.20 -7.09
N GLN A 61 2.19 14.53 -5.95
CA GLN A 61 3.06 14.56 -4.78
C GLN A 61 4.50 14.12 -5.07
N TYR A 62 4.67 13.13 -5.95
CA TYR A 62 5.98 12.57 -6.31
C TYR A 62 6.53 13.12 -7.63
N GLY A 63 6.19 14.36 -7.98
CA GLY A 63 6.85 15.10 -9.07
C GLY A 63 6.28 14.86 -10.47
N GLY A 64 5.18 14.12 -10.57
CA GLY A 64 4.51 13.75 -11.82
C GLY A 64 5.04 12.46 -12.43
N SER A 65 4.43 12.04 -13.54
CA SER A 65 4.96 10.93 -14.35
C SER A 65 6.35 11.27 -14.87
N LEU A 66 7.23 10.26 -14.93
CA LEU A 66 8.49 10.34 -15.65
C LEU A 66 8.23 10.74 -17.11
N PRO A 67 8.97 11.72 -17.68
CA PRO A 67 8.73 12.21 -19.04
C PRO A 67 9.19 11.23 -20.14
N ASP A 68 10.07 10.28 -19.84
CA ASP A 68 10.47 9.26 -20.80
C ASP A 68 9.42 8.14 -20.89
N GLU A 69 8.60 8.20 -21.94
CA GLU A 69 7.52 7.24 -22.18
C GLU A 69 8.02 5.81 -22.41
N GLN A 70 9.27 5.61 -22.85
CA GLN A 70 9.82 4.28 -23.13
C GLN A 70 10.18 3.57 -21.83
N ILE A 71 10.78 4.28 -20.88
CA ILE A 71 10.99 3.75 -19.51
C ILE A 71 9.63 3.41 -18.88
N VAL A 72 8.66 4.33 -18.97
CA VAL A 72 7.31 4.13 -18.40
C VAL A 72 6.64 2.90 -19.02
N ALA A 73 6.70 2.75 -20.35
CA ALA A 73 6.13 1.61 -21.05
C ALA A 73 6.81 0.29 -20.66
N HIS A 74 8.13 0.29 -20.52
CA HIS A 74 8.91 -0.89 -20.12
C HIS A 74 8.56 -1.36 -18.70
N VAL A 75 8.57 -0.44 -17.72
CA VAL A 75 8.16 -0.72 -16.34
C VAL A 75 6.71 -1.22 -16.30
N ARG A 76 5.82 -0.58 -17.07
CA ARG A 76 4.41 -0.98 -17.16
C ARG A 76 4.25 -2.39 -17.71
N GLN A 77 4.97 -2.72 -18.78
CA GLN A 77 4.92 -4.03 -19.38
C GLN A 77 5.38 -5.11 -18.40
N LEU A 78 6.52 -4.91 -17.73
CA LEU A 78 7.02 -5.86 -16.73
C LEU A 78 6.04 -6.02 -15.56
N GLY A 79 5.53 -4.91 -15.02
CA GLY A 79 4.53 -4.93 -13.96
C GLY A 79 3.27 -5.71 -14.35
N GLN A 80 2.75 -5.48 -15.55
CA GLN A 80 1.59 -6.22 -16.07
C GLN A 80 1.87 -7.72 -16.21
N GLN A 81 3.07 -8.11 -16.62
CA GLN A 81 3.47 -9.52 -16.69
C GLN A 81 3.51 -10.17 -15.30
N LEU A 82 4.05 -9.47 -14.30
CA LEU A 82 4.08 -9.95 -12.90
C LEU A 82 2.67 -10.08 -12.32
N ALA A 83 1.82 -9.08 -12.54
CA ALA A 83 0.42 -9.11 -12.14
C ALA A 83 -0.37 -10.24 -12.80
N ALA A 84 -0.12 -10.52 -14.08
CA ALA A 84 -0.81 -11.57 -14.82
C ALA A 84 -0.52 -12.98 -14.27
N VAL A 85 0.64 -13.19 -13.65
CA VAL A 85 0.99 -14.47 -13.00
C VAL A 85 0.68 -14.49 -11.50
N SER A 86 0.00 -13.46 -10.97
CA SER A 86 -0.49 -13.41 -9.58
C SER A 86 -1.87 -14.03 -9.43
N GLU A 87 -2.27 -14.27 -8.19
CA GLU A 87 -3.61 -14.75 -7.83
C GLU A 87 -4.71 -13.67 -7.98
N ARG A 88 -4.36 -12.43 -8.35
CA ARG A 88 -5.30 -11.32 -8.63
C ARG A 88 -5.09 -10.69 -10.02
N SER A 89 -4.85 -11.52 -11.04
CA SER A 89 -4.60 -11.08 -12.42
C SER A 89 -5.73 -10.25 -13.06
N GLN A 90 -6.96 -10.36 -12.53
CA GLN A 90 -8.15 -9.66 -13.02
C GLN A 90 -8.30 -8.21 -12.53
N LEU A 91 -7.47 -7.76 -11.57
CA LEU A 91 -7.53 -6.37 -11.13
C LEU A 91 -7.15 -5.41 -12.26
N PRO A 92 -7.65 -4.16 -12.25
CA PRO A 92 -7.27 -3.14 -13.21
C PRO A 92 -5.87 -2.58 -12.88
N TRP A 93 -4.84 -3.40 -13.07
CA TRP A 93 -3.47 -3.05 -12.71
C TRP A 93 -2.93 -1.87 -13.51
N GLU A 94 -2.34 -0.92 -12.82
CA GLU A 94 -1.62 0.20 -13.41
C GLU A 94 -0.26 0.35 -12.73
N PHE A 95 0.75 0.60 -13.56
CA PHE A 95 2.13 0.76 -13.11
C PHE A 95 2.63 2.10 -13.60
N HIS A 96 3.16 2.89 -12.66
CA HIS A 96 3.54 4.27 -12.85
C HIS A 96 5.00 4.47 -12.44
N VAL A 97 5.73 5.28 -13.21
CA VAL A 97 7.07 5.74 -12.84
C VAL A 97 6.97 7.22 -12.52
N VAL A 98 7.37 7.62 -11.33
CA VAL A 98 7.30 9.02 -10.87
C VAL A 98 8.68 9.69 -10.98
N ASP A 99 8.72 10.94 -11.44
CA ASP A 99 9.94 11.74 -11.63
C ASP A 99 10.46 12.32 -10.30
N SER A 100 10.60 11.45 -9.29
CA SER A 100 11.09 11.78 -7.96
C SER A 100 12.45 11.15 -7.69
N SER A 101 13.36 11.92 -7.10
CA SER A 101 14.66 11.44 -6.62
C SER A 101 14.59 10.67 -5.29
N VAL A 102 13.43 10.66 -4.62
CA VAL A 102 13.22 9.84 -3.40
C VAL A 102 13.38 8.37 -3.76
N ILE A 103 13.99 7.57 -2.90
CA ILE A 103 14.07 6.12 -3.08
C ILE A 103 12.79 5.51 -2.53
N ASN A 104 11.85 5.16 -3.42
CA ASN A 104 10.55 4.60 -3.04
C ASN A 104 9.92 3.69 -4.10
N ALA A 105 9.12 2.74 -3.63
CA ALA A 105 8.08 2.07 -4.40
C ALA A 105 6.93 1.76 -3.45
N PHE A 106 5.70 1.78 -3.94
CA PHE A 106 4.51 1.47 -3.14
C PHE A 106 3.34 1.08 -4.04
N ALA A 107 2.36 0.43 -3.44
CA ALA A 107 1.08 0.15 -4.06
C ALA A 107 -0.09 0.84 -3.34
N LEU A 108 -1.09 1.25 -4.11
CA LEU A 108 -2.42 1.62 -3.62
C LEU A 108 -3.39 0.44 -3.79
N PRO A 109 -4.51 0.43 -3.05
CA PRO A 109 -5.57 -0.56 -3.24
C PRO A 109 -6.01 -0.66 -4.71
N GLY A 110 -6.49 -1.84 -5.11
CA GLY A 110 -7.02 -2.03 -6.46
C GLY A 110 -5.96 -2.07 -7.59
N GLY A 111 -4.68 -2.22 -7.24
CA GLY A 111 -3.63 -2.55 -8.21
C GLY A 111 -2.92 -1.36 -8.85
N LYS A 112 -2.81 -0.22 -8.17
CA LYS A 112 -1.98 0.91 -8.65
C LYS A 112 -0.60 0.82 -8.00
N VAL A 113 0.45 0.61 -8.78
CA VAL A 113 1.82 0.44 -8.29
C VAL A 113 2.69 1.57 -8.83
N PHE A 114 3.50 2.14 -7.96
CA PHE A 114 4.36 3.28 -8.25
C PHE A 114 5.80 2.93 -7.92
N ILE A 115 6.72 3.33 -8.78
CA ILE A 115 8.16 3.28 -8.52
C ILE A 115 8.78 4.63 -8.85
N SER A 116 9.68 5.10 -7.99
CA SER A 116 10.37 6.35 -8.22
C SER A 116 11.56 6.18 -9.16
N ARG A 117 11.85 7.24 -9.93
CA ARG A 117 13.10 7.38 -10.65
C ARG A 117 14.32 7.17 -9.73
N GLY A 118 14.30 7.74 -8.53
CA GLY A 118 15.40 7.63 -7.57
C GLY A 118 15.73 6.20 -7.16
N LEU A 119 14.74 5.30 -7.13
CA LEU A 119 14.98 3.86 -6.91
C LEU A 119 15.48 3.17 -8.18
N LEU A 120 14.93 3.49 -9.36
CA LEU A 120 15.41 2.95 -10.64
C LEU A 120 16.90 3.26 -10.89
N GLU A 121 17.34 4.48 -10.57
CA GLU A 121 18.74 4.92 -10.70
C GLU A 121 19.72 4.15 -9.80
N ARG A 122 19.22 3.41 -8.79
CA ARG A 122 20.05 2.57 -7.92
C ARG A 122 20.17 1.13 -8.39
N MET A 123 19.36 0.72 -9.36
CA MET A 123 19.34 -0.63 -9.86
C MET A 123 20.38 -0.85 -10.95
N THR A 124 20.78 -2.11 -11.15
CA THR A 124 21.78 -2.52 -12.14
C THR A 124 21.27 -3.61 -13.08
N ASN A 125 20.09 -4.17 -12.82
CA ASN A 125 19.51 -5.23 -13.65
C ASN A 125 17.98 -5.34 -13.54
N GLU A 126 17.39 -6.07 -14.49
CA GLU A 126 15.93 -6.23 -14.64
C GLU A 126 15.32 -7.06 -13.50
N ALA A 127 16.05 -8.04 -12.97
CA ALA A 127 15.57 -8.87 -11.88
C ALA A 127 15.38 -8.09 -10.57
N GLN A 128 16.17 -7.03 -10.33
CA GLN A 128 15.94 -6.10 -9.22
C GLN A 128 14.63 -5.35 -9.39
N LEU A 129 14.35 -4.84 -10.59
CA LEU A 129 13.07 -4.19 -10.90
C LEU A 129 11.90 -5.17 -10.74
N ALA A 130 12.04 -6.40 -11.25
CA ALA A 130 11.04 -7.44 -11.12
C ALA A 130 10.81 -7.83 -9.65
N GLY A 131 11.86 -7.85 -8.83
CA GLY A 131 11.76 -8.08 -7.38
C GLY A 131 10.97 -7.00 -6.66
N VAL A 132 11.24 -5.71 -6.95
CA VAL A 132 10.47 -4.58 -6.37
C VAL A 132 9.01 -4.64 -6.80
N LEU A 133 8.74 -4.72 -8.10
CA LEU A 133 7.36 -4.74 -8.61
C LEU A 133 6.61 -6.00 -8.16
N GLY A 134 7.30 -7.15 -8.11
CA GLY A 134 6.74 -8.40 -7.63
C GLY A 134 6.35 -8.33 -6.16
N HIS A 135 7.16 -7.69 -5.32
CA HIS A 135 6.88 -7.42 -3.91
C HIS A 135 5.63 -6.55 -3.73
N GLU A 136 5.51 -5.46 -4.49
CA GLU A 136 4.32 -4.59 -4.47
C GLU A 136 3.05 -5.30 -4.98
N VAL A 137 3.17 -6.10 -6.04
CA VAL A 137 2.09 -6.99 -6.50
C VAL A 137 1.72 -7.98 -5.39
N GLY A 138 2.69 -8.48 -4.63
CA GLY A 138 2.50 -9.32 -3.44
C GLY A 138 1.62 -8.66 -2.39
N HIS A 139 1.89 -7.40 -2.03
CA HIS A 139 1.08 -6.65 -1.07
C HIS A 139 -0.38 -6.51 -1.49
N VAL A 140 -0.63 -6.14 -2.75
CA VAL A 140 -1.99 -6.00 -3.30
C VAL A 140 -2.69 -7.35 -3.40
N THR A 141 -1.97 -8.40 -3.82
CA THR A 141 -2.53 -9.76 -3.94
C THR A 141 -2.93 -10.31 -2.58
N ALA A 142 -2.12 -10.09 -1.56
CA ALA A 142 -2.40 -10.50 -0.18
C ALA A 142 -3.33 -9.53 0.57
N GLN A 143 -3.81 -8.46 -0.08
CA GLN A 143 -4.69 -7.44 0.51
C GLN A 143 -4.11 -6.79 1.78
N HIS A 144 -2.79 -6.64 1.86
CA HIS A 144 -2.14 -6.07 3.05
C HIS A 144 -2.62 -4.65 3.35
N ILE A 145 -2.87 -3.83 2.32
CA ILE A 145 -3.38 -2.47 2.52
C ILE A 145 -4.75 -2.50 3.21
N GLY A 146 -5.67 -3.36 2.73
CA GLY A 146 -6.99 -3.56 3.35
C GLY A 146 -6.90 -4.05 4.80
N GLN A 147 -5.97 -4.95 5.10
CA GLN A 147 -5.68 -5.38 6.47
C GLN A 147 -5.19 -4.21 7.35
N GLN A 148 -4.28 -3.37 6.84
CA GLN A 148 -3.79 -2.20 7.57
C GLN A 148 -4.90 -1.17 7.81
N MET A 149 -5.79 -0.95 6.83
CA MET A 149 -6.96 -0.07 7.03
C MET A 149 -7.89 -0.65 8.09
N THR A 150 -8.16 -1.96 8.02
CA THR A 150 -9.00 -2.68 8.97
C THR A 150 -8.44 -2.56 10.38
N GLN A 151 -7.13 -2.73 10.55
CA GLN A 151 -6.45 -2.58 11.84
C GLN A 151 -6.53 -1.14 12.35
N ALA A 152 -6.25 -0.15 11.50
CA ALA A 152 -6.31 1.27 11.86
C ALA A 152 -7.72 1.67 12.31
N MET A 153 -8.75 1.28 11.56
CA MET A 153 -10.15 1.55 11.92
C MET A 153 -10.56 0.80 13.19
N GLY A 154 -10.12 -0.45 13.36
CA GLY A 154 -10.37 -1.22 14.58
C GLY A 154 -9.78 -0.57 15.84
N ILE A 155 -8.55 -0.06 15.75
CA ILE A 155 -7.91 0.69 16.85
C ILE A 155 -8.72 1.93 17.20
N GLN A 156 -9.14 2.71 16.19
CA GLN A 156 -9.90 3.94 16.43
C GLN A 156 -11.27 3.65 17.08
N ILE A 157 -12.01 2.67 16.57
CA ILE A 157 -13.27 2.22 17.17
C ILE A 157 -13.02 1.76 18.62
N GLY A 158 -11.94 1.01 18.87
CA GLY A 158 -11.55 0.56 20.19
C GLY A 158 -11.26 1.71 21.16
N LEU A 159 -10.55 2.76 20.71
CA LEU A 159 -10.27 3.96 21.51
C LEU A 159 -11.54 4.71 21.88
N ILE A 160 -12.49 4.83 20.95
CA ILE A 160 -13.77 5.48 21.23
C ILE A 160 -14.60 4.64 22.21
N ALA A 161 -14.67 3.33 22.01
CA ALA A 161 -15.38 2.40 22.90
C ALA A 161 -14.77 2.36 24.32
N ALA A 162 -13.45 2.58 24.45
CA ALA A 162 -12.74 2.66 25.72
C ALA A 162 -12.99 3.97 26.50
N GLY A 163 -13.81 4.89 25.97
CA GLY A 163 -14.28 6.07 26.70
C GLY A 163 -13.27 7.19 26.86
N ILE A 164 -12.11 7.14 26.17
CA ILE A 164 -11.07 8.18 26.24
C ILE A 164 -11.55 9.52 25.63
N ALA A 165 -12.70 9.53 24.95
CA ALA A 165 -13.33 10.74 24.40
C ALA A 165 -14.72 11.07 25.00
N ILE A 166 -15.07 10.57 26.19
CA ILE A 166 -16.39 10.82 26.79
C ILE A 166 -16.27 11.72 28.02
N ASP A 167 -15.97 12.99 27.77
CA ASP A 167 -16.49 14.07 28.61
C ASP A 167 -17.19 15.18 27.79
N GLN A 168 -17.24 15.07 26.45
CA GLN A 168 -17.82 16.12 25.58
C GLN A 168 -18.61 15.65 24.33
N ALA A 169 -18.96 14.37 24.20
CA ALA A 169 -19.62 13.91 22.96
C ALA A 169 -21.12 14.22 22.92
N THR A 170 -21.51 15.26 22.17
CA THR A 170 -22.85 15.38 21.59
C THR A 170 -22.99 14.46 20.37
N ASP A 171 -24.22 14.16 19.93
CA ASP A 171 -24.48 13.32 18.73
C ASP A 171 -23.77 13.86 17.47
N ASP A 172 -23.52 15.17 17.38
CA ASP A 172 -22.79 15.82 16.29
C ASP A 172 -21.28 15.52 16.33
N ALA A 173 -20.68 15.38 17.52
CA ALA A 173 -19.26 15.06 17.68
C ALA A 173 -18.93 13.63 17.23
N TRP A 174 -19.90 12.71 17.37
CA TRP A 174 -19.80 11.34 16.88
C TRP A 174 -19.78 11.28 15.34
N LEU A 175 -20.68 12.01 14.68
CA LEU A 175 -20.71 12.10 13.20
C LEU A 175 -19.49 12.84 12.64
N ALA A 176 -19.01 13.88 13.34
CA ALA A 176 -17.79 14.59 12.96
C ALA A 176 -16.54 13.69 13.08
N THR A 177 -16.47 12.83 14.10
CA THR A 177 -15.37 11.86 14.26
C THR A 177 -15.39 10.81 13.15
N LEU A 178 -16.57 10.29 12.77
CA LEU A 178 -16.71 9.37 11.62
C LEU A 178 -16.41 10.06 10.27
N GLY A 179 -16.78 11.33 10.12
CA GLY A 179 -16.46 12.13 8.94
C GLY A 179 -14.97 12.43 8.79
N LEU A 180 -14.26 12.67 9.90
CA LEU A 180 -12.80 12.79 9.94
C LEU A 180 -12.13 11.48 9.51
N VAL A 181 -12.64 10.34 9.99
CA VAL A 181 -12.18 9.00 9.62
C VAL A 181 -12.38 8.73 8.13
N GLY A 182 -13.51 9.12 7.52
CA GLY A 182 -13.73 8.93 6.08
C GLY A 182 -12.84 9.81 5.18
N GLY A 183 -12.59 11.06 5.60
CA GLY A 183 -11.88 12.06 4.79
C GLY A 183 -10.35 12.05 4.92
N GLU A 184 -9.81 11.84 6.12
CA GLU A 184 -8.35 11.86 6.36
C GLU A 184 -7.67 10.52 6.10
N LEU A 185 -8.39 9.39 6.21
CA LEU A 185 -7.81 8.08 5.94
C LEU A 185 -7.24 8.02 4.52
N GLY A 186 -7.97 8.51 3.51
CA GLY A 186 -7.52 8.51 2.11
C GLY A 186 -6.16 9.17 1.86
N ALA A 187 -5.84 10.26 2.58
CA ALA A 187 -4.61 11.03 2.40
C ALA A 187 -3.38 10.46 3.14
N GLY A 188 -3.57 9.51 4.07
CA GLY A 188 -2.51 8.91 4.89
C GLY A 188 -2.34 7.40 4.73
N MET A 189 -3.19 6.73 3.93
CA MET A 189 -3.25 5.26 3.87
C MET A 189 -1.92 4.58 3.52
N TYR A 190 -1.08 5.26 2.74
CA TYR A 190 0.21 4.75 2.31
C TYR A 190 1.31 4.88 3.35
N LEU A 191 1.11 5.69 4.40
CA LEU A 191 2.05 5.82 5.50
C LEU A 191 1.89 4.66 6.50
N LEU A 192 0.91 3.79 6.30
CA LEU A 192 0.73 2.61 7.14
C LEU A 192 1.91 1.66 6.94
N LYS A 193 2.58 1.36 8.04
CA LYS A 193 3.71 0.44 8.08
C LYS A 193 3.21 -0.98 8.03
N TYR A 194 3.77 -1.82 7.17
CA TYR A 194 3.43 -3.23 7.15
C TYR A 194 4.06 -3.98 8.33
N GLY A 195 3.32 -4.98 8.82
CA GLY A 195 3.82 -5.91 9.82
C GLY A 195 4.89 -6.84 9.25
N ARG A 196 5.68 -7.47 10.13
CA ARG A 196 6.74 -8.42 9.72
C ARG A 196 6.20 -9.57 8.88
N ASP A 197 5.05 -10.13 9.26
CA ASP A 197 4.43 -11.24 8.52
C ASP A 197 3.95 -10.81 7.13
N GLN A 198 3.45 -9.57 7.00
CA GLN A 198 3.03 -9.00 5.72
C GLN A 198 4.24 -8.79 4.80
N GLU A 199 5.35 -8.26 5.33
CA GLU A 199 6.60 -8.12 4.57
C GLU A 199 7.15 -9.48 4.13
N HIS A 200 7.16 -10.49 5.02
CA HIS A 200 7.59 -11.85 4.67
C HIS A 200 6.69 -12.51 3.62
N GLN A 201 5.38 -12.29 3.70
CA GLN A 201 4.44 -12.81 2.72
C GLN A 201 4.62 -12.12 1.36
N ALA A 202 4.77 -10.79 1.34
CA ALA A 202 5.04 -10.04 0.11
C ALA A 202 6.40 -10.45 -0.49
N ASP A 203 7.41 -10.70 0.35
CA ASP A 203 8.71 -11.22 -0.08
C ASP A 203 8.57 -12.56 -0.81
N GLU A 204 7.83 -13.51 -0.21
CA GLU A 204 7.61 -14.83 -0.79
C GLU A 204 6.85 -14.77 -2.11
N LEU A 205 5.82 -13.93 -2.19
CA LEU A 205 5.03 -13.72 -3.41
C LEU A 205 5.87 -13.06 -4.50
N GLY A 206 6.68 -12.05 -4.16
CA GLY A 206 7.61 -11.39 -5.08
C GLY A 206 8.56 -12.39 -5.73
N LEU A 207 9.23 -13.23 -4.91
CA LEU A 207 10.09 -14.31 -5.42
C LEU A 207 9.34 -15.25 -6.35
N ARG A 208 8.11 -15.64 -5.99
CA ARG A 208 7.28 -16.54 -6.79
C ARG A 208 6.91 -15.94 -8.15
N TYR A 209 6.50 -14.67 -8.19
CA TYR A 209 6.09 -14.03 -9.44
C TYR A 209 7.27 -13.76 -10.36
N MET A 210 8.38 -13.26 -9.83
CA MET A 210 9.57 -12.98 -10.64
C MET A 210 10.17 -14.27 -11.23
N THR A 211 10.23 -15.36 -10.45
CA THR A 211 10.76 -16.65 -10.92
C THR A 211 9.84 -17.33 -11.93
N ARG A 212 8.51 -17.17 -11.82
CA ARG A 212 7.54 -17.62 -12.85
C ARG A 212 7.82 -17.00 -14.23
N LEU A 213 8.42 -15.81 -14.26
CA LEU A 213 8.83 -15.11 -15.49
C LEU A 213 10.29 -15.35 -15.88
N GLY A 214 11.03 -16.18 -15.13
CA GLY A 214 12.43 -16.50 -15.42
C GLY A 214 13.45 -15.48 -14.88
N TYR A 215 13.03 -14.55 -14.01
CA TYR A 215 13.97 -13.62 -13.36
C TYR A 215 14.69 -14.26 -12.18
N ASP A 216 15.97 -13.91 -12.02
CA ASP A 216 16.80 -14.43 -10.95
C ASP A 216 16.34 -13.91 -9.58
N PRO A 217 15.95 -14.80 -8.64
CA PRO A 217 15.41 -14.39 -7.35
C PRO A 217 16.42 -13.62 -6.48
N LEU A 218 17.72 -13.71 -6.76
CA LEU A 218 18.74 -12.90 -6.09
C LEU A 218 18.59 -11.41 -6.41
N GLY A 219 17.86 -11.03 -7.47
CA GLY A 219 17.50 -9.64 -7.74
C GLY A 219 16.79 -8.97 -6.56
N GLN A 220 15.86 -9.67 -5.89
CA GLN A 220 15.18 -9.14 -4.71
C GLN A 220 16.13 -8.98 -3.51
N VAL A 221 17.09 -9.89 -3.33
CA VAL A 221 18.15 -9.77 -2.31
C VAL A 221 19.04 -8.56 -2.58
N GLN A 222 19.37 -8.30 -3.86
CA GLN A 222 20.17 -7.14 -4.26
C GLN A 222 19.45 -5.82 -3.96
N VAL A 223 18.13 -5.75 -4.17
CA VAL A 223 17.31 -4.59 -3.78
C VAL A 223 17.38 -4.33 -2.28
N MET A 224 17.26 -5.37 -1.46
CA MET A 224 17.37 -5.21 0.00
C MET A 224 18.71 -4.61 0.42
N ARG A 225 19.80 -4.99 -0.27
CA ARG A 225 21.13 -4.41 -0.06
C ARG A 225 21.21 -2.96 -0.53
N ILE A 226 20.64 -2.64 -1.70
CA ILE A 226 20.52 -1.25 -2.19
C ILE A 226 19.85 -0.36 -1.15
N LEU A 227 18.74 -0.81 -0.57
CA LEU A 227 18.00 -0.08 0.46
C LEU A 227 18.79 0.04 1.76
N LYS A 228 19.46 -1.03 2.20
CA LYS A 228 20.34 -1.01 3.38
C LYS A 228 21.48 -0.01 3.21
N ASP A 229 22.19 -0.04 2.09
CA ASP A 229 23.34 0.81 1.81
C ASP A 229 22.92 2.28 1.71
N ALA A 230 21.80 2.56 1.05
CA ALA A 230 21.29 3.91 0.94
C ALA A 230 20.88 4.49 2.32
N SER A 231 20.48 3.64 3.28
CA SER A 231 19.94 4.07 4.59
C SER A 231 21.00 4.68 5.50
N GLY A 232 22.27 4.30 5.31
CA GLY A 232 23.40 4.89 6.04
C GLY A 232 23.85 6.26 5.51
N GLY A 233 23.33 6.70 4.36
CA GLY A 233 23.85 7.86 3.61
C GLY A 233 23.10 9.18 3.77
N GLY A 234 22.07 9.27 4.63
CA GLY A 234 21.29 10.49 4.84
C GLY A 234 20.35 10.89 3.70
N GLY A 235 20.27 10.10 2.62
CA GLY A 235 19.25 10.23 1.58
C GLY A 235 17.89 9.76 2.10
N GLY A 236 16.82 10.51 1.80
CA GLY A 236 15.46 10.15 2.21
C GLY A 236 15.01 8.85 1.55
N ILE A 237 15.13 7.73 2.28
CA ILE A 237 14.51 6.46 1.88
C ILE A 237 13.15 6.40 2.53
N GLU A 238 12.15 6.71 1.73
CA GLU A 238 10.77 6.65 2.19
C GLU A 238 10.27 5.21 2.22
N MET A 239 10.78 4.34 1.35
CA MET A 239 10.40 2.92 1.29
C MET A 239 10.54 2.21 2.65
N LEU A 240 11.58 2.55 3.43
CA LEU A 240 11.83 1.93 4.74
C LEU A 240 10.85 2.41 5.83
N SER A 241 10.13 3.50 5.57
CA SER A 241 9.11 3.99 6.51
C SER A 241 7.89 3.06 6.51
N THR A 242 7.55 2.48 5.36
CA THR A 242 6.38 1.60 5.16
C THR A 242 6.77 0.12 5.10
N HIS A 243 7.96 -0.18 4.60
CA HIS A 243 8.56 -1.52 4.49
C HIS A 243 9.82 -1.63 5.37
N PRO A 244 9.68 -1.86 6.69
CA PRO A 244 10.83 -2.05 7.56
C PRO A 244 11.73 -3.18 7.06
N LEU A 245 13.04 -2.96 7.13
CA LEU A 245 14.05 -3.85 6.56
C LEU A 245 14.95 -4.38 7.69
N PRO A 246 14.41 -5.26 8.57
CA PRO A 246 15.23 -5.92 9.58
C PRO A 246 16.25 -6.81 8.88
N GLU A 247 17.45 -6.94 9.45
CA GLU A 247 18.52 -7.76 8.87
C GLU A 247 18.08 -9.21 8.59
N SER A 248 17.14 -9.72 9.40
CA SER A 248 16.54 -11.04 9.25
C SER A 248 15.78 -11.27 7.93
N ARG A 249 15.35 -10.22 7.20
CA ARG A 249 14.68 -10.40 5.90
C ARG A 249 15.63 -10.86 4.81
N ILE A 250 16.87 -10.35 4.78
CA ILE A 250 17.88 -10.75 3.80
C ILE A 250 18.22 -12.23 4.01
N GLU A 251 18.45 -12.63 5.27
CA GLU A 251 18.75 -14.02 5.63
C GLU A 251 17.61 -14.96 5.23
N ARG A 252 16.36 -14.58 5.54
CA ARG A 252 15.16 -15.33 5.18
C ARG A 252 15.02 -15.50 3.66
N LEU A 253 15.24 -14.44 2.89
CA LEU A 253 15.19 -14.50 1.42
C LEU A 253 16.25 -15.46 0.89
N VAL A 254 17.49 -15.38 1.38
CA VAL A 254 18.57 -16.28 0.96
C VAL A 254 18.25 -17.73 1.28
N GLU A 255 17.73 -18.01 2.48
CA GLU A 255 17.29 -19.35 2.89
C GLU A 255 16.17 -19.87 1.96
N MET A 256 15.11 -19.07 1.74
CA MET A 256 14.01 -19.45 0.85
C MET A 256 14.48 -19.68 -0.59
N ILE A 257 15.46 -18.91 -1.06
CA ILE A 257 16.03 -19.08 -2.39
C ILE A 257 16.77 -20.40 -2.50
N ALA A 258 17.61 -20.72 -1.53
CA ALA A 258 18.34 -21.99 -1.49
C ALA A 258 17.39 -23.20 -1.41
N GLU A 259 16.31 -23.10 -0.62
CA GLU A 259 15.35 -24.17 -0.44
C GLU A 259 14.44 -24.40 -1.66
N ARG A 260 13.92 -23.32 -2.26
CA ARG A 260 12.81 -23.40 -3.22
C ARG A 260 13.22 -23.16 -4.66
N TYR A 261 14.37 -22.52 -4.88
CA TYR A 261 14.84 -22.13 -6.20
C TYR A 261 16.31 -22.53 -6.43
N PRO A 262 16.69 -23.83 -6.27
CA PRO A 262 18.07 -24.29 -6.41
C PRO A 262 18.67 -24.07 -7.83
N GLY A 263 17.82 -23.73 -8.81
CA GLY A 263 18.23 -23.34 -10.16
C GLY A 263 18.86 -21.94 -10.30
N SER A 264 18.84 -21.12 -9.24
CA SER A 264 19.48 -19.79 -9.22
C SER A 264 20.99 -19.85 -9.45
N GLU A 265 21.65 -20.92 -9.00
CA GLU A 265 23.09 -21.10 -9.23
C GLU A 265 23.44 -21.72 -10.60
N THR A 266 22.44 -22.22 -11.35
CA THR A 266 22.65 -23.07 -12.54
C THR A 266 22.06 -22.52 -13.84
N SER A 267 21.87 -21.19 -13.93
CA SER A 267 21.43 -20.45 -15.13
C SER A 267 19.98 -20.62 -15.59
N ALA A 268 19.10 -21.20 -14.75
CA ALA A 268 17.67 -21.31 -15.10
C ALA A 268 16.97 -19.94 -15.11
N TYR A 269 17.58 -18.94 -14.48
CA TYR A 269 17.07 -17.59 -14.34
C TYR A 269 18.08 -16.56 -14.86
N GLY A 270 17.58 -15.38 -15.25
CA GLY A 270 18.41 -14.29 -15.75
C GLY A 270 18.22 -12.99 -14.96
N PHE A 271 19.32 -12.25 -14.79
CA PHE A 271 19.29 -10.90 -14.21
C PHE A 271 18.82 -9.84 -15.21
N GLY A 272 19.12 -10.00 -16.50
CA GLY A 272 18.65 -9.08 -17.54
C GLY A 272 19.40 -7.74 -17.58
N GLU A 273 20.67 -7.70 -17.18
CA GLU A 273 21.51 -6.48 -17.10
C GLU A 273 21.51 -5.69 -18.41
N ALA A 274 21.74 -6.36 -19.54
CA ALA A 274 21.83 -5.70 -20.85
C ALA A 274 20.49 -5.11 -21.31
N ARG A 275 19.37 -5.76 -20.94
CA ARG A 275 18.03 -5.25 -21.21
C ARG A 275 17.77 -4.02 -20.36
N PHE A 276 17.96 -4.14 -19.04
CA PHE A 276 17.71 -3.05 -18.10
C PHE A 276 18.57 -1.82 -18.41
N ARG A 277 19.85 -2.01 -18.74
CA ARG A 277 20.72 -0.89 -19.15
C ARG A 277 20.16 -0.13 -20.35
N ARG A 278 19.80 -0.85 -21.43
CA ARG A 278 19.30 -0.26 -22.67
C ARG A 278 17.91 0.38 -22.51
N GLU A 279 16.99 -0.30 -21.83
CA GLU A 279 15.61 0.15 -21.72
C GLU A 279 15.40 1.19 -20.60
N VAL A 280 16.31 1.26 -19.61
CA VAL A 280 16.15 2.13 -18.44
C VAL A 280 17.37 3.02 -18.21
N LEU A 281 18.55 2.47 -17.90
CA LEU A 281 19.69 3.28 -17.41
C LEU A 281 20.21 4.28 -18.44
N ASP A 282 20.48 3.85 -19.67
CA ASP A 282 21.01 4.73 -20.74
C ASP A 282 20.08 5.91 -21.02
N ARG A 283 18.77 5.70 -20.82
CA ARG A 283 17.73 6.74 -20.98
C ARG A 283 17.65 7.66 -19.78
N LEU A 284 17.70 7.12 -18.56
CA LEU A 284 17.72 7.91 -17.33
C LEU A 284 18.93 8.86 -17.30
N GLU A 285 20.09 8.40 -17.76
CA GLU A 285 21.31 9.21 -17.86
C GLU A 285 21.18 10.38 -18.86
N ALA A 286 20.30 10.26 -19.85
CA ALA A 286 20.00 11.32 -20.81
C ALA A 286 18.99 12.36 -20.29
N LEU A 287 18.31 12.09 -19.17
CA LEU A 287 17.33 13.01 -18.58
C LEU A 287 18.01 14.02 -17.65
N PRO A 288 17.45 15.24 -17.50
CA PRO A 288 17.87 16.16 -16.44
C PRO A 288 17.69 15.49 -15.06
N PRO A 289 18.40 15.93 -13.99
CA PRO A 289 18.28 15.35 -12.67
C PRO A 289 16.82 15.23 -12.17
N ALA A 290 16.52 14.14 -11.45
CA ALA A 290 15.19 13.88 -10.91
C ALA A 290 14.72 15.00 -9.96
N ARG A 291 13.41 15.24 -9.92
CA ARG A 291 12.84 16.28 -9.04
C ARG A 291 12.90 15.80 -7.59
N HIS A 292 13.32 16.66 -6.68
CA HIS A 292 13.09 16.42 -5.25
C HIS A 292 11.67 16.88 -4.92
N PRO A 293 10.81 16.03 -4.33
CA PRO A 293 9.52 16.48 -3.84
C PRO A 293 9.74 17.55 -2.77
N ALA A 294 8.95 18.63 -2.82
CA ALA A 294 9.04 19.69 -1.84
C ALA A 294 8.77 19.11 -0.44
N LYS A 295 9.63 19.41 0.54
CA LYS A 295 9.39 19.04 1.94
C LYS A 295 8.07 19.68 2.38
N GLY A 296 7.03 18.88 2.63
CA GLY A 296 5.77 19.36 3.23
C GLY A 296 4.47 19.13 2.47
N ALA A 297 4.41 18.25 1.46
CA ALA A 297 3.14 17.87 0.81
C ALA A 297 2.23 16.97 1.70
N ALA A 298 2.25 17.17 3.02
CA ALA A 298 1.26 16.58 3.91
C ALA A 298 -0.04 17.40 3.80
N ALA A 299 -1.15 16.69 3.64
CA ALA A 299 -2.53 17.18 3.57
C ALA A 299 -2.98 17.75 2.21
N TRP A 300 -3.18 16.86 1.24
CA TRP A 300 -4.28 17.04 0.29
C TRP A 300 -5.60 16.81 1.05
N LEU A 301 -6.20 17.89 1.58
CA LEU A 301 -7.63 17.89 1.89
C LEU A 301 -8.37 18.13 0.58
N PRO A 302 -9.26 17.23 0.13
CA PRO A 302 -10.07 17.51 -1.05
C PRO A 302 -10.88 18.79 -0.79
N ALA A 303 -10.71 19.79 -1.64
CA ALA A 303 -11.54 20.99 -1.67
C ALA A 303 -12.98 20.59 -2.04
N GLY A 304 -13.79 20.23 -1.04
CA GLY A 304 -15.10 19.63 -1.25
C GLY A 304 -16.07 19.72 -0.08
N LEU A 305 -15.89 20.68 0.84
CA LEU A 305 -16.91 21.06 1.82
C LEU A 305 -17.21 22.54 1.64
N CYS A 306 -18.04 22.86 0.65
CA CYS A 306 -18.71 24.15 0.60
C CYS A 306 -19.53 24.30 1.90
N ALA A 307 -19.21 25.33 2.67
CA ALA A 307 -19.96 25.76 3.82
C ALA A 307 -21.42 26.08 3.42
N CYS A 308 -22.35 25.19 3.74
CA CYS A 308 -23.76 25.54 3.91
C CYS A 308 -23.99 25.83 5.39
N GLY A 309 -24.27 27.08 5.76
CA GLY A 309 -24.60 27.40 7.15
C GLY A 309 -24.57 28.88 7.52
N GLY A 310 -25.15 29.77 6.71
CA GLY A 310 -25.45 31.14 7.11
C GLY A 310 -26.91 31.28 7.53
N VAL A 311 -27.25 30.89 8.76
CA VAL A 311 -28.57 31.20 9.35
C VAL A 311 -28.54 32.66 9.81
N HIS A 312 -29.33 33.50 9.14
CA HIS A 312 -29.65 34.84 9.61
C HIS A 312 -30.45 34.74 10.92
N ALA A 313 -29.82 35.15 12.02
CA ALA A 313 -30.51 35.44 13.26
C ALA A 313 -31.31 36.73 13.11
N ALA A 314 -32.60 36.63 13.41
CA ALA A 314 -33.52 37.75 13.58
C ALA A 314 -33.09 38.59 14.79
N GLY A 315 -32.91 39.89 14.58
CA GLY A 315 -32.85 40.89 15.64
C GLY A 315 -34.23 41.47 15.88
N GLY A 316 -34.77 41.25 17.08
CA GLY A 316 -35.92 41.95 17.63
C GLY A 316 -35.61 42.28 19.10
N GLY A 317 -35.54 43.58 19.40
CA GLY A 317 -35.21 44.13 20.73
C GLY A 317 -34.56 45.49 20.59
#